data_AF-A0A392PGY5-F1
#
_entry.id   AF-A0A392PGY5-F1
#
_cell.length_a   1.000
_cell.length_b   1.000
_cell.length_c   1.000
_cell.angle_alpha   90.00
_cell.angle_beta   90.00
_cell.angle_gamma   90.00
#
_symmetry.space_group_name_H-M   'P 1'
#
loop_
_entity.id
_entity.type
_entity.pdbx_description
1 polymer ?
#
loop_
_entity_poly.entity_id
_entity_poly.type
_entity_poly.pdbx_seq_one_letter_code
_entity_poly.pdbx_strand_id
1 'polypeptide(L)'
;GSIGKWERCSYDIPYTYDIRYSYDYHVNLSRKGIRSLIYRYTRTYANRMTFATVKGAGHTAPEYLPEECFDMFSRWISKSPL
;
A
#
# COMPACT_ATOMS: atom_id res chain seq x y z
N GLY A 1 -4.60 -2.78 -38.29
CA GLY A 1 -5.18 -3.19 -37.00
C GLY A 1 -5.52 -1.94 -36.22
N SER A 2 -6.69 -1.90 -35.57
CA SER A 2 -7.05 -0.79 -34.68
C SER A 2 -6.43 -1.03 -33.30
N ILE A 3 -5.73 -0.02 -32.79
CA ILE A 3 -5.39 0.05 -31.36
C ILE A 3 -6.69 0.48 -30.67
N GLY A 4 -7.22 -0.34 -29.76
CA GLY A 4 -8.45 -0.05 -29.03
C GLY A 4 -8.36 1.25 -28.21
N LYS A 5 -9.50 1.75 -27.73
CA LYS A 5 -9.55 2.93 -26.86
C LYS A 5 -8.92 2.58 -25.49
N TRP A 6 -8.13 3.50 -24.92
CA TRP A 6 -7.55 3.32 -23.60
C TRP A 6 -8.64 3.33 -22.51
N GLU A 7 -8.53 2.40 -21.56
CA GLU A 7 -9.41 2.26 -20.40
C GLU A 7 -8.58 2.14 -19.12
N ARG A 8 -9.07 2.74 -18.02
CA ARG A 8 -8.33 2.78 -16.74
C ARG A 8 -8.37 1.44 -16.00
N CYS A 9 -9.53 0.77 -15.98
CA CYS A 9 -9.74 -0.49 -15.28
C CYS A 9 -10.47 -1.47 -16.20
N SER A 10 -9.98 -2.70 -16.27
CA SER A 10 -10.74 -3.82 -16.85
C SER A 10 -11.42 -4.56 -15.71
N TYR A 11 -12.75 -4.66 -15.77
CA TYR A 11 -13.56 -5.27 -14.72
C TYR A 11 -13.82 -6.76 -14.95
N ASP A 12 -13.59 -7.25 -16.17
CA ASP A 12 -13.90 -8.63 -16.59
C ASP A 12 -12.67 -9.56 -16.53
N ILE A 13 -11.70 -9.25 -15.67
CA ILE A 13 -10.52 -10.11 -15.49
C ILE A 13 -10.93 -11.31 -14.62
N PRO A 14 -10.88 -12.54 -15.13
CA PRO A 14 -11.28 -13.71 -14.36
C PRO A 14 -10.27 -14.00 -13.25
N TYR A 15 -10.76 -14.16 -12.02
CA TYR A 15 -10.01 -14.66 -10.88
C TYR A 15 -10.81 -15.79 -10.20
N THR A 16 -10.11 -16.74 -9.59
CA THR A 16 -10.73 -17.94 -9.02
C THR A 16 -10.92 -17.86 -7.51
N TYR A 17 -10.21 -16.95 -6.82
CA TYR A 17 -10.32 -16.77 -5.38
C TYR A 17 -9.82 -15.39 -4.93
N ASP A 18 -10.35 -14.93 -3.80
CA ASP A 18 -9.89 -13.74 -3.08
C ASP A 18 -8.96 -14.10 -1.92
N ILE A 19 -7.91 -13.30 -1.72
CA ILE A 19 -7.06 -13.39 -0.53
C ILE A 19 -7.67 -12.48 0.54
N ARG A 20 -8.36 -13.08 1.52
CA ARG A 20 -9.05 -12.33 2.60
C ARG A 20 -8.10 -11.52 3.49
N TYR A 21 -6.90 -12.03 3.75
CA TYR A 21 -5.88 -11.35 4.56
C TYR A 21 -4.48 -11.59 3.99
N SER A 22 -3.74 -10.50 3.74
CA SER A 22 -2.34 -10.57 3.30
C SER A 22 -1.32 -10.65 4.46
N TYR A 23 -1.80 -10.74 5.70
CA TYR A 23 -0.97 -10.66 6.91
C TYR A 23 0.19 -11.66 6.92
N ASP A 24 -0.10 -12.94 6.65
CA ASP A 24 0.91 -13.99 6.69
C ASP A 24 2.02 -13.76 5.67
N TYR A 25 1.69 -13.17 4.51
CA TYR A 25 2.66 -12.78 3.50
C TYR A 25 3.58 -11.68 4.01
N HIS A 26 3.02 -10.61 4.61
CA HIS A 26 3.84 -9.54 5.18
C HIS A 26 4.76 -10.05 6.28
N VAL A 27 4.28 -10.89 7.20
CA VAL A 27 5.10 -11.48 8.27
C VAL A 27 6.25 -12.31 7.68
N ASN A 28 5.97 -13.14 6.67
CA ASN A 28 7.00 -13.96 6.03
C ASN A 28 8.07 -13.11 5.33
N LEU A 29 7.68 -12.00 4.70
CA LEU A 29 8.62 -11.05 4.10
C LEU A 29 9.43 -10.30 5.18
N SER A 30 8.81 -9.90 6.28
CA SER A 30 9.49 -9.25 7.40
C SER A 30 10.54 -10.14 8.05
N ARG A 31 10.29 -11.45 8.16
CA ARG A 31 11.28 -12.45 8.62
C ARG A 31 12.49 -12.54 7.70
N LYS A 32 12.31 -12.28 6.39
CA LYS A 32 13.40 -12.20 5.40
C LYS A 32 14.12 -10.83 5.41
N GLY A 33 13.74 -9.92 6.29
CA GLY A 33 14.34 -8.58 6.40
C GLY A 33 13.78 -7.56 5.41
N ILE A 34 12.71 -7.88 4.69
CA ILE A 34 12.06 -6.95 3.76
C ILE A 34 11.18 -6.00 4.56
N ARG A 35 11.36 -4.69 4.35
CA ARG A 35 10.55 -3.65 5.00
C ARG A 35 9.19 -3.52 4.31
N SER A 36 8.14 -3.33 5.07
CA SER A 36 6.80 -3.01 4.57
C SER A 36 6.33 -1.70 5.16
N LEU A 37 5.86 -0.79 4.29
CA LEU A 37 5.08 0.38 4.66
C LEU A 37 3.61 0.04 4.45
N ILE A 38 2.80 0.12 5.50
CA ILE A 38 1.36 -0.08 5.41
C ILE A 38 0.67 1.22 5.79
N TYR A 39 -0.12 1.76 4.85
CA TYR A 39 -0.93 2.94 5.07
C TYR A 39 -2.39 2.56 5.34
N ARG A 40 -3.05 3.27 6.26
CA ARG A 40 -4.49 3.13 6.55
C ARG A 40 -4.92 1.69 6.81
N TYR A 41 -4.39 1.11 7.89
CA TYR A 41 -4.74 -0.25 8.31
C TYR A 41 -5.30 -0.24 9.74
N THR A 42 -6.38 -0.98 9.97
CA THR A 42 -7.15 -0.94 11.23
C THR A 42 -6.57 -1.78 12.36
N ARG A 43 -5.51 -2.58 12.10
CA ARG A 43 -4.92 -3.44 13.13
C ARG A 43 -3.43 -3.18 13.30
N THR A 44 -3.01 -2.96 14.54
CA THR A 44 -1.59 -2.86 14.88
C THR A 44 -1.00 -4.26 15.05
N TYR A 45 0.08 -4.55 14.33
CA TYR A 45 0.79 -5.82 14.44
C TYR A 45 2.29 -5.57 14.65
N ALA A 46 2.88 -6.22 15.65
CA ALA A 46 4.31 -6.13 15.91
C ALA A 46 5.04 -7.18 15.07
N ASN A 47 5.82 -6.78 14.04
CA ASN A 47 6.72 -7.67 13.26
C ASN A 47 7.60 -6.89 12.23
N ARG A 48 8.39 -5.88 12.63
CA ARG A 48 9.21 -5.04 11.70
C ARG A 48 8.42 -4.40 10.55
N MET A 49 7.15 -4.11 10.80
CA MET A 49 6.26 -3.41 9.87
C MET A 49 6.07 -1.97 10.34
N THR A 50 6.13 -1.02 9.41
CA THR A 50 5.89 0.41 9.70
C THR A 50 4.46 0.75 9.28
N PHE A 51 3.65 1.18 10.26
CA PHE A 51 2.29 1.65 10.03
C PHE A 51 2.26 3.16 10.01
N ALA A 52 1.63 3.73 8.97
CA ALA A 52 1.49 5.15 8.81
C ALA A 52 0.04 5.51 8.50
N THR A 53 -0.42 6.64 9.05
CA THR A 53 -1.75 7.18 8.78
C THR A 53 -1.60 8.64 8.40
N VAL A 54 -1.95 8.98 7.16
CA VAL A 54 -2.14 10.36 6.74
C VAL A 54 -3.54 10.78 7.16
N LYS A 55 -3.64 11.63 8.20
CA LYS A 55 -4.93 12.07 8.72
C LYS A 55 -5.68 12.89 7.67
N GLY A 56 -6.97 12.64 7.50
CA GLY A 56 -7.81 13.32 6.49
C GLY A 56 -7.71 12.72 5.08
N ALA A 57 -6.84 11.73 4.85
CA ALA A 57 -6.71 11.10 3.54
C ALA A 57 -7.85 10.12 3.21
N GLY A 58 -8.31 10.15 1.95
CA GLY A 58 -9.28 9.21 1.37
C GLY A 58 -8.67 7.86 0.99
N HIS A 59 -9.37 7.10 0.13
CA HIS A 59 -8.85 5.82 -0.40
C HIS A 59 -7.62 6.05 -1.29
N THR A 60 -7.70 7.05 -2.16
CA THR A 60 -6.62 7.56 -3.00
C THR A 60 -5.86 8.69 -2.29
N ALA A 61 -5.22 8.37 -1.15
CA ALA A 61 -4.57 9.35 -0.28
C ALA A 61 -3.71 10.42 -1.00
N PRO A 62 -2.88 10.07 -2.01
CA PRO A 62 -2.08 11.06 -2.75
C PRO A 62 -2.89 12.06 -3.58
N GLU A 63 -4.15 11.77 -3.92
CA GLU A 63 -5.03 12.71 -4.63
C GLU A 63 -5.53 13.84 -3.71
N TYR A 64 -5.64 13.57 -2.41
CA TYR A 64 -6.18 14.52 -1.42
C TYR A 64 -5.09 15.26 -0.65
N LEU A 65 -4.02 14.55 -0.30
CA LEU A 65 -2.93 15.05 0.56
C LEU A 65 -1.57 14.66 -0.05
N PRO A 66 -1.22 15.22 -1.23
CA PRO A 66 -0.04 14.83 -1.99
C PRO A 66 1.27 15.11 -1.25
N GLU A 67 1.36 16.24 -0.53
CA GLU A 67 2.58 16.65 0.18
C GLU A 67 2.89 15.71 1.35
N GLU A 68 1.88 15.39 2.17
CA GLU A 68 2.01 14.48 3.31
C GLU A 68 2.32 13.05 2.86
N CYS A 69 1.70 12.61 1.76
CA CYS A 69 2.00 11.30 1.18
C CYS A 69 3.44 11.24 0.64
N PHE A 70 3.92 12.32 0.01
CA PHE A 70 5.28 12.41 -0.50
C PHE A 70 6.31 12.45 0.63
N ASP A 71 6.08 13.21 1.70
CA ASP A 71 6.95 13.23 2.88
C ASP A 71 7.04 11.85 3.55
N MET A 72 5.89 11.20 3.77
CA MET A 72 5.82 9.83 4.31
C MET A 72 6.63 8.85 3.46
N PHE A 73 6.45 8.86 2.14
CA PHE A 73 7.20 7.97 1.24
C PHE A 73 8.69 8.26 1.27
N SER A 74 9.07 9.54 1.20
CA SER A 74 10.46 10.01 1.20
C SER A 74 11.20 9.62 2.48
N ARG A 75 10.55 9.74 3.64
CA ARG A 75 11.10 9.34 4.93
C ARG A 75 11.23 7.81 5.02
N TRP A 76 10.26 7.06 4.52
CA TRP A 76 10.33 5.59 4.52
C TRP A 76 11.47 5.04 3.66
N ILE A 77 11.65 5.53 2.44
CA ILE A 77 12.76 5.08 1.56
C ILE A 77 14.12 5.41 2.19
N SER A 78 14.23 6.58 2.82
CA SER A 78 15.45 7.08 3.47
C SER A 78 15.77 6.41 4.81
N LYS A 79 14.88 5.52 5.29
CA LYS A 79 14.96 4.91 6.64
C LYS A 79 14.88 5.94 7.77
N SER A 80 14.33 7.12 7.49
CA SER A 80 14.05 8.14 8.50
C SER A 80 12.79 7.77 9.28
N PRO A 81 12.66 8.17 10.56
CA PRO A 81 11.42 8.05 11.30
C PRO A 81 10.27 8.75 10.55
N LEU A 82 9.06 8.19 10.61
CA LEU A 82 7.82 8.80 10.12
C LEU A 82 7.20 9.72 11.17
#